data_AF-A0A2N5PYS1-F1
#
_entry.id   AF-A0A2N5PYS1-F1
#
_cell.length_a   1.000
_cell.length_b   1.000
_cell.length_c   1.000
_cell.angle_alpha   90.00
_cell.angle_beta   90.00
_cell.angle_gamma   90.00
#
_symmetry.space_group_name_H-M   'P 1'
#
loop_
_entity.id
_entity.type
_entity.pdbx_description
1 polymer ?
#
loop_
_entity_poly.entity_id
_entity_poly.type
_entity_poly.pdbx_seq_one_letter_code
_entity_poly.pdbx_strand_id
1 'polypeptide(L)'
;MENLVKQSSILEKSGVYSEDGKHRYELSLIYKGIKGKKILVISMNPASSDLMVMDTTSNYLLNNLGVMGYSEIVVWNLFSDVCVKLKPSDTTLEDEENNNAYLKELLKKKKFDTIMIGYGSGFNGSKKVEERKKRLFEIIKPYEEKLFELIDTEEKYAALKDIHPLFAGQRFSGKWGLRKYGIKEEIQ
;
A
#
# COMPACT_ATOMS: atom_id res chain seq x y z
N MET A 1 39.28 19.22 -2.43
CA MET A 1 38.62 18.01 -2.96
C MET A 1 38.75 16.81 -2.03
N GLU A 2 39.62 16.85 -1.03
CA GLU A 2 39.69 15.84 0.03
C GLU A 2 38.43 15.97 0.92
N ASN A 3 37.76 14.85 1.17
CA ASN A 3 36.48 14.67 1.89
C ASN A 3 35.19 14.65 1.05
N LEU A 4 35.21 14.10 -0.16
CA LEU A 4 33.99 13.71 -0.88
C LEU A 4 33.72 12.21 -0.72
N VAL A 5 32.50 11.85 -0.28
CA VAL A 5 32.03 10.47 -0.18
C VAL A 5 30.95 10.25 -1.24
N LYS A 6 31.13 9.24 -2.10
CA LYS A 6 30.10 8.79 -3.05
C LYS A 6 29.18 7.78 -2.36
N GLN A 7 27.88 8.02 -2.43
CA GLN A 7 26.86 7.05 -2.06
C GLN A 7 26.04 6.69 -3.29
N SER A 8 25.65 5.42 -3.42
CA SER A 8 24.81 4.92 -4.51
C SER A 8 23.89 3.83 -3.98
N SER A 9 22.66 3.80 -4.50
CA SER A 9 21.69 2.75 -4.23
C SER A 9 21.03 2.30 -5.54
N ILE A 10 20.51 1.08 -5.55
CA ILE A 10 19.77 0.51 -6.66
C ILE A 10 18.35 0.24 -6.18
N LEU A 11 17.37 0.86 -6.83
CA LEU A 11 15.96 0.55 -6.62
C LEU A 11 15.48 -0.37 -7.74
N GLU A 12 15.18 -1.61 -7.39
CA GLU A 12 14.49 -2.55 -8.28
C GLU A 12 12.98 -2.28 -8.18
N LYS A 13 12.37 -1.96 -9.32
CA LYS A 13 10.92 -1.78 -9.45
C LYS A 13 10.37 -2.90 -10.31
N SER A 14 9.33 -3.59 -9.82
CA SER A 14 8.63 -4.64 -10.56
C SER A 14 7.13 -4.52 -10.32
N GLY A 15 6.32 -5.03 -11.25
CA GLY A 15 4.87 -5.05 -11.09
C GLY A 15 4.28 -6.29 -11.75
N VAL A 16 3.13 -6.70 -11.23
CA VAL A 16 2.38 -7.85 -11.76
C VAL A 16 1.04 -7.33 -12.27
N TYR A 17 0.75 -7.62 -13.54
CA TYR A 17 -0.36 -7.05 -14.30
C TYR A 17 -1.17 -8.15 -14.99
N SER A 18 -2.42 -7.85 -15.34
CA SER A 18 -3.12 -8.62 -16.37
C SER A 18 -2.43 -8.41 -17.72
N GLU A 19 -2.55 -9.39 -18.63
CA GLU A 19 -1.95 -9.30 -19.98
C GLU A 19 -2.45 -8.09 -20.78
N ASP A 20 -3.71 -7.70 -20.56
CA ASP A 20 -4.32 -6.52 -21.20
C ASP A 20 -3.97 -5.19 -20.51
N GLY A 21 -3.21 -5.24 -19.41
CA GLY A 21 -2.74 -4.07 -18.65
C GLY A 21 -3.83 -3.33 -17.88
N LYS A 22 -5.08 -3.82 -17.84
CA LYS A 22 -6.18 -3.16 -17.11
C LYS A 22 -6.12 -3.37 -15.61
N HIS A 23 -5.43 -4.41 -15.15
CA HIS A 23 -5.31 -4.74 -13.74
C HIS A 23 -3.85 -4.76 -13.30
N ARG A 24 -3.55 -4.18 -12.14
CA ARG A 24 -2.25 -4.32 -11.45
C ARG A 24 -2.47 -4.96 -10.08
N TYR A 25 -1.91 -6.14 -9.91
CA TYR A 25 -2.00 -6.93 -8.69
C TYR A 25 -0.90 -6.61 -7.67
N GLU A 26 0.27 -6.18 -8.15
CA GLU A 26 1.40 -5.82 -7.29
C GLU A 26 2.23 -4.70 -7.90
N LEU A 27 2.72 -3.81 -7.04
CA LEU A 27 3.90 -2.99 -7.32
C LEU A 27 4.94 -3.25 -6.22
N SER A 28 6.12 -3.73 -6.59
CA SER A 28 7.25 -3.98 -5.70
C SER A 28 8.35 -2.94 -5.92
N LEU A 29 8.83 -2.36 -4.82
CA LEU A 29 9.89 -1.35 -4.76
C LEU A 29 10.95 -1.82 -3.76
N ILE A 30 12.10 -2.29 -4.26
CA ILE A 30 13.10 -3.02 -3.47
C ILE A 30 14.46 -2.34 -3.59
N TYR A 31 15.01 -1.91 -2.46
CA TYR A 31 16.38 -1.40 -2.40
C TYR A 31 17.38 -2.55 -2.39
N LYS A 32 18.02 -2.83 -3.55
CA LYS A 32 18.94 -3.95 -3.71
C LYS A 32 20.19 -3.75 -2.87
N GLY A 33 20.59 -4.81 -2.16
CA GLY A 33 21.77 -4.80 -1.29
C GLY A 33 21.57 -4.10 0.05
N ILE A 34 20.39 -3.54 0.30
CA ILE A 34 20.03 -2.89 1.58
C ILE A 34 19.17 -3.87 2.39
N LYS A 35 19.61 -4.18 3.62
CA LYS A 35 18.80 -4.94 4.58
C LYS A 35 17.86 -3.99 5.31
N GLY A 36 16.62 -4.41 5.51
CA GLY A 36 15.62 -3.62 6.20
C GLY A 36 14.31 -4.40 6.34
N LYS A 37 13.31 -3.71 6.88
CA LYS A 37 11.97 -4.27 7.06
C LYS A 37 11.23 -4.39 5.74
N LYS A 38 10.25 -5.29 5.70
CA LYS A 38 9.35 -5.49 4.56
C LYS A 38 7.94 -5.02 4.91
N ILE A 39 7.36 -4.18 4.05
CA ILE A 39 6.02 -3.65 4.24
C ILE A 39 5.13 -3.96 3.05
N LEU A 40 3.92 -4.45 3.34
CA LEU A 40 2.81 -4.48 2.41
C LEU A 40 1.93 -3.26 2.67
N VAL A 41 1.72 -2.44 1.66
CA VAL A 41 0.84 -1.27 1.70
C VAL A 41 -0.45 -1.63 0.99
N ILE A 42 -1.57 -1.55 1.71
CA ILE A 42 -2.91 -1.72 1.16
C ILE A 42 -3.44 -0.34 0.76
N SER A 43 -3.55 -0.08 -0.54
CA SER A 43 -4.06 1.19 -1.09
C SER A 43 -5.37 0.97 -1.87
N MET A 44 -5.87 2.01 -2.53
CA MET A 44 -7.20 2.01 -3.16
C MET A 44 -7.19 1.37 -4.55
N ASN A 45 -6.48 1.98 -5.51
CA ASN A 45 -6.36 1.51 -6.88
C ASN A 45 -5.06 2.01 -7.54
N PRO A 46 -4.51 1.30 -8.53
CA PRO A 46 -3.37 1.75 -9.30
C PRO A 46 -3.74 2.86 -10.29
N ALA A 47 -2.91 3.90 -10.42
CA ALA A 47 -3.14 5.01 -11.34
C ALA A 47 -2.51 4.82 -12.74
N SER A 48 -1.61 3.85 -12.90
CA SER A 48 -0.88 3.59 -14.15
C SER A 48 -0.54 2.11 -14.30
N SER A 49 -0.59 1.62 -15.55
CA SER A 49 -0.11 0.30 -15.98
C SER A 49 1.35 0.33 -16.45
N ASP A 50 1.90 1.53 -16.69
CA ASP A 50 3.30 1.69 -17.07
C ASP A 50 4.21 1.66 -15.85
N LEU A 51 5.08 0.65 -15.79
CA LEU A 51 6.06 0.48 -14.72
C LEU A 51 7.08 1.62 -14.67
N MET A 52 7.33 2.33 -15.76
CA MET A 52 8.23 3.49 -15.79
C MET A 52 7.61 4.72 -15.10
N VAL A 53 6.27 4.79 -15.05
CA VAL A 53 5.57 5.88 -14.37
C VAL A 53 5.62 5.67 -12.85
N MET A 54 6.17 6.66 -12.15
CA MET A 54 6.11 6.74 -10.69
C MET A 54 5.06 7.76 -10.29
N ASP A 55 3.89 7.29 -9.87
CA ASP A 55 2.84 8.19 -9.40
C ASP A 55 3.22 8.87 -8.08
N THR A 56 2.50 9.94 -7.74
CA THR A 56 2.77 10.76 -6.56
C THR A 56 2.69 9.94 -5.26
N THR A 57 1.74 9.01 -5.17
CA THR A 57 1.58 8.13 -4.00
C THR A 57 2.81 7.24 -3.81
N SER A 58 3.29 6.59 -4.87
CA SER A 58 4.46 5.72 -4.88
C SER A 58 5.74 6.49 -4.53
N ASN A 59 5.88 7.72 -5.02
CA ASN A 59 6.97 8.62 -4.63
C ASN A 59 6.94 8.94 -3.12
N TYR A 60 5.77 9.24 -2.56
CA TYR A 60 5.67 9.48 -1.11
C TYR A 60 6.00 8.24 -0.28
N LEU A 61 5.58 7.05 -0.72
CA LEU A 61 5.95 5.79 -0.07
C LEU A 61 7.47 5.61 -0.03
N LEU A 62 8.17 5.79 -1.16
CA LEU A 62 9.64 5.67 -1.23
C LEU A 62 10.33 6.65 -0.29
N ASN A 63 9.97 7.93 -0.36
CA ASN A 63 10.64 8.99 0.40
C ASN A 63 10.47 8.85 1.92
N ASN A 64 9.35 8.27 2.37
CA ASN A 64 9.07 8.15 3.80
C ASN A 64 9.43 6.77 4.34
N LEU A 65 8.93 5.69 3.73
CA LEU A 65 9.13 4.34 4.24
C LEU A 65 10.60 3.89 4.11
N GLY A 66 11.32 4.34 3.07
CA GLY A 66 12.76 4.09 2.94
C GLY A 66 13.55 4.66 4.13
N VAL A 67 13.23 5.89 4.54
CA VAL A 67 13.85 6.55 5.70
C VAL A 67 13.43 5.88 7.02
N MET A 68 12.22 5.33 7.09
CA MET A 68 11.73 4.54 8.22
C MET A 68 12.35 3.13 8.32
N GLY A 69 13.28 2.78 7.41
CA GLY A 69 14.04 1.53 7.45
C GLY A 69 13.38 0.36 6.72
N TYR A 70 12.39 0.62 5.85
CA TYR A 70 11.82 -0.40 4.97
C TYR A 70 12.65 -0.51 3.69
N SER A 71 13.22 -1.69 3.44
CA SER A 71 14.02 -1.96 2.25
C SER A 71 13.22 -2.61 1.12
N GLU A 72 12.04 -3.16 1.42
CA GLU A 72 11.10 -3.74 0.46
C GLU A 72 9.69 -3.20 0.74
N ILE A 73 9.17 -2.41 -0.20
CA ILE A 73 7.83 -1.82 -0.15
C ILE A 73 7.03 -2.48 -1.26
N VAL A 74 6.00 -3.23 -0.86
CA VAL A 74 5.06 -3.87 -1.78
C VAL A 74 3.72 -3.17 -1.66
N VAL A 75 3.12 -2.78 -2.77
CA VAL A 75 1.80 -2.14 -2.82
C VAL A 75 0.81 -3.10 -3.46
N TRP A 76 -0.25 -3.38 -2.73
CA TRP A 76 -1.44 -4.08 -3.22
C TRP A 76 -2.64 -3.14 -3.08
N ASN A 77 -3.57 -3.19 -4.02
CA ASN A 77 -4.72 -2.28 -4.04
C ASN A 77 -6.02 -3.05 -3.83
N LEU A 78 -6.97 -2.47 -3.09
CA LEU A 78 -8.32 -3.04 -2.90
C LEU A 78 -8.98 -3.36 -4.26
N PHE A 79 -8.78 -2.47 -5.22
CA PHE A 79 -9.20 -2.61 -6.61
C PHE A 79 -7.96 -2.70 -7.50
N SER A 80 -7.88 -3.74 -8.32
CA SER A 80 -6.75 -3.91 -9.25
C SER A 80 -6.85 -2.99 -10.47
N ASP A 81 -8.02 -2.37 -10.69
CA ASP A 81 -8.33 -1.51 -11.83
C ASP A 81 -7.35 -0.33 -12.00
N VAL A 82 -6.62 -0.34 -13.11
CA VAL A 82 -5.74 0.74 -13.52
C VAL A 82 -6.57 1.91 -14.03
N CYS A 83 -6.73 2.93 -13.20
CA CYS A 83 -7.52 4.10 -13.53
C CYS A 83 -7.15 5.34 -12.71
N VAL A 84 -7.33 6.52 -13.28
CA VAL A 84 -7.14 7.80 -12.56
C VAL A 84 -8.32 8.08 -11.62
N LYS A 85 -9.53 7.67 -12.02
CA LYS A 85 -10.75 7.83 -11.24
C LYS A 85 -11.47 6.50 -11.11
N LEU A 86 -11.39 5.91 -9.92
CA LEU A 86 -12.04 4.65 -9.60
C LEU A 86 -13.57 4.77 -9.63
N LYS A 87 -14.21 3.79 -10.26
CA LYS A 87 -15.65 3.54 -10.20
C LYS A 87 -15.87 2.13 -9.65
N PRO A 88 -16.09 1.97 -8.33
CA PRO A 88 -16.18 0.64 -7.72
C PRO A 88 -17.25 -0.28 -8.33
N SER A 89 -18.33 0.31 -8.85
CA SER A 89 -19.42 -0.42 -9.52
C SER A 89 -18.99 -1.16 -10.78
N ASP A 90 -17.90 -0.71 -11.43
CA ASP A 90 -17.46 -1.24 -12.71
C ASP A 90 -16.56 -2.48 -12.52
N THR A 91 -16.04 -2.71 -11.31
CA THR A 91 -15.21 -3.88 -10.97
C THR A 91 -16.07 -5.14 -10.87
N THR A 92 -15.73 -6.15 -11.66
CA THR A 92 -16.46 -7.41 -11.70
C THR A 92 -16.13 -8.30 -10.50
N LEU A 93 -16.98 -9.28 -10.20
CA LEU A 93 -16.70 -10.26 -9.15
C LEU A 93 -15.45 -11.11 -9.47
N GLU A 94 -15.21 -11.39 -10.75
CA GLU A 94 -14.04 -12.14 -11.20
C GLU A 94 -12.74 -11.37 -10.90
N ASP A 95 -12.70 -10.07 -11.22
CA ASP A 95 -11.55 -9.21 -10.92
C ASP A 95 -11.25 -9.14 -9.43
N GLU A 96 -12.31 -9.09 -8.60
CA GLU A 96 -12.19 -9.10 -7.14
C GLU A 96 -11.61 -10.41 -6.62
N GLU A 97 -12.11 -11.55 -7.08
CA GLU A 97 -11.62 -12.85 -6.63
C GLU A 97 -10.20 -13.13 -7.14
N ASN A 98 -9.86 -12.72 -8.37
CA ASN A 98 -8.49 -12.78 -8.88
C ASN A 98 -7.53 -11.94 -8.02
N ASN A 99 -7.93 -10.70 -7.69
CA ASN A 99 -7.13 -9.82 -6.85
C ASN A 99 -6.99 -10.35 -5.40
N ASN A 100 -8.05 -10.94 -4.84
CA ASN A 100 -8.05 -11.59 -3.52
C ASN A 100 -7.15 -12.84 -3.51
N ALA A 101 -7.23 -13.66 -4.55
CA ALA A 101 -6.39 -14.85 -4.70
C ALA A 101 -4.91 -14.44 -4.77
N TYR A 102 -4.58 -13.39 -5.52
CA TYR A 102 -3.24 -12.85 -5.58
C TYR A 102 -2.73 -12.39 -4.20
N LEU A 103 -3.55 -11.64 -3.44
CA LEU A 103 -3.19 -11.21 -2.08
C LEU A 103 -2.89 -12.40 -1.16
N LYS A 104 -3.71 -13.45 -1.19
CA LYS A 104 -3.49 -14.67 -0.40
C LYS A 104 -2.16 -15.32 -0.75
N GLU A 105 -1.83 -15.43 -2.03
CA GLU A 105 -0.56 -16.00 -2.48
C GLU A 105 0.63 -15.12 -2.11
N LEU A 106 0.49 -13.79 -2.22
CA LEU A 106 1.50 -12.83 -1.81
C LEU A 106 1.83 -12.95 -0.31
N LEU A 107 0.81 -13.04 0.55
CA LEU A 107 0.95 -13.18 2.00
C LEU A 107 1.54 -14.54 2.42
N LYS A 108 1.32 -15.60 1.64
CA LYS A 108 1.97 -16.91 1.87
C LYS A 108 3.44 -16.90 1.47
N LYS A 109 3.77 -16.30 0.32
CA LYS A 109 5.12 -16.32 -0.27
C LYS A 109 6.08 -15.34 0.41
N LYS A 110 5.57 -14.19 0.87
CA LYS A 110 6.39 -13.13 1.47
C LYS A 110 6.09 -12.99 2.96
N LYS A 111 7.16 -12.96 3.77
CA LYS A 111 7.08 -12.60 5.19
C LYS A 111 7.19 -11.09 5.33
N PHE A 112 6.06 -10.43 5.55
CA PHE A 112 6.03 -9.00 5.87
C PHE A 112 6.25 -8.79 7.37
N ASP A 113 6.94 -7.70 7.71
CA ASP A 113 7.05 -7.18 9.08
C ASP A 113 5.89 -6.22 9.40
N THR A 114 5.29 -5.65 8.36
CA THR A 114 4.21 -4.66 8.48
C THR A 114 3.24 -4.82 7.31
N ILE A 115 1.94 -4.80 7.61
CA ILE A 115 0.85 -4.65 6.64
C ILE A 115 0.15 -3.34 7.02
N MET A 116 0.31 -2.33 6.17
CA MET A 116 -0.18 -0.98 6.43
C MET A 116 -1.49 -0.74 5.70
N ILE A 117 -2.53 -0.38 6.46
CA ILE A 117 -3.82 0.05 5.93
C ILE A 117 -3.68 1.52 5.50
N GLY A 118 -3.79 1.77 4.20
CA GLY A 118 -3.57 3.08 3.58
C GLY A 118 -4.52 3.38 2.43
N TYR A 119 -5.73 2.79 2.44
CA TYR A 119 -6.71 3.01 1.38
C TYR A 119 -7.52 4.32 1.54
N GLY A 120 -7.39 5.03 2.67
CA GLY A 120 -8.09 6.29 2.91
C GLY A 120 -9.54 6.13 3.38
N SER A 121 -10.17 7.25 3.75
CA SER A 121 -11.62 7.34 3.99
C SER A 121 -12.41 7.69 2.71
N GLY A 122 -11.77 7.55 1.54
CA GLY A 122 -12.44 7.72 0.25
C GLY A 122 -13.57 6.70 0.09
N PHE A 123 -14.64 7.11 -0.57
CA PHE A 123 -15.82 6.26 -0.86
C PHE A 123 -16.63 5.80 0.37
N ASN A 124 -16.60 6.56 1.48
CA ASN A 124 -17.52 6.33 2.59
C ASN A 124 -18.98 6.25 2.09
N GLY A 125 -19.68 5.19 2.47
CA GLY A 125 -21.05 4.89 2.03
C GLY A 125 -21.16 4.04 0.75
N SER A 126 -20.05 3.74 0.07
CA SER A 126 -20.06 2.81 -1.06
C SER A 126 -20.13 1.36 -0.56
N LYS A 127 -21.28 0.70 -0.79
CA LYS A 127 -21.49 -0.71 -0.40
C LYS A 127 -20.39 -1.63 -0.93
N LYS A 128 -20.01 -1.45 -2.20
CA LYS A 128 -18.97 -2.24 -2.87
C LYS A 128 -17.61 -2.08 -2.20
N VAL A 129 -17.24 -0.85 -1.82
CA VAL A 129 -15.97 -0.59 -1.11
C VAL A 129 -15.98 -1.20 0.28
N GLU A 130 -17.09 -1.11 1.00
CA GLU A 130 -17.22 -1.73 2.31
C GLU A 130 -17.14 -3.27 2.22
N GLU A 131 -17.80 -3.90 1.24
CA GLU A 131 -17.68 -5.34 0.96
C GLU A 131 -16.21 -5.74 0.66
N ARG A 132 -15.49 -4.95 -0.15
CA ARG A 132 -14.06 -5.16 -0.42
C ARG A 132 -13.21 -5.08 0.85
N LYS A 133 -13.46 -4.10 1.73
CA LYS A 133 -12.76 -3.97 3.01
C LYS A 133 -13.05 -5.16 3.92
N LYS A 134 -14.32 -5.59 4.05
CA LYS A 134 -14.68 -6.79 4.82
C LYS A 134 -13.91 -8.01 4.34
N ARG A 135 -13.92 -8.25 3.02
CA ARG A 135 -13.21 -9.37 2.40
C ARG A 135 -11.69 -9.29 2.60
N LEU A 136 -11.10 -8.10 2.52
CA LEU A 136 -9.70 -7.89 2.86
C LEU A 136 -9.43 -8.32 4.31
N PHE A 137 -10.24 -7.88 5.27
CA PHE A 137 -10.06 -8.20 6.69
C PHE A 137 -10.17 -9.69 6.97
N GLU A 138 -11.06 -10.43 6.30
CA GLU A 138 -11.09 -11.90 6.37
C GLU A 138 -9.75 -12.53 5.96
N ILE A 139 -9.10 -12.00 4.91
CA ILE A 139 -7.84 -12.51 4.38
C ILE A 139 -6.67 -12.17 5.30
N ILE A 140 -6.62 -10.96 5.84
CA ILE A 140 -5.47 -10.47 6.63
C ILE A 140 -5.62 -10.70 8.13
N LYS A 141 -6.77 -11.18 8.62
CA LYS A 141 -7.01 -11.51 10.04
C LYS A 141 -5.91 -12.39 10.66
N PRO A 142 -5.37 -13.43 9.99
CA PRO A 142 -4.27 -14.22 10.54
C PRO A 142 -2.95 -13.46 10.75
N TYR A 143 -2.88 -12.19 10.33
CA TYR A 143 -1.72 -11.31 10.41
C TYR A 143 -2.05 -10.04 11.23
N GLU A 144 -3.06 -10.08 12.12
CA GLU A 144 -3.50 -8.95 12.94
C GLU A 144 -2.34 -8.27 13.70
N GLU A 145 -1.36 -9.06 14.13
CA GLU A 145 -0.17 -8.59 14.85
C GLU A 145 0.78 -7.79 13.95
N LYS A 146 0.54 -7.76 12.64
CA LYS A 146 1.32 -6.99 11.67
C LYS A 146 0.52 -5.86 11.06
N LEU A 147 -0.73 -5.63 11.48
CA LEU A 147 -1.55 -4.56 10.94
C LEU A 147 -1.20 -3.22 11.59
N PHE A 148 -0.95 -2.21 10.76
CA PHE A 148 -0.66 -0.85 11.16
C PHE A 148 -1.40 0.15 10.29
N GLU A 149 -1.57 1.37 10.79
CA GLU A 149 -1.99 2.54 9.99
C GLU A 149 -1.00 3.68 10.14
N LEU A 150 -0.99 4.58 9.15
CA LEU A 150 -0.20 5.80 9.18
C LEU A 150 -0.72 6.77 10.24
N ILE A 151 0.22 7.41 10.92
CA ILE A 151 -0.04 8.55 11.81
C ILE A 151 0.94 9.69 11.50
N ASP A 152 0.53 10.89 11.87
CA ASP A 152 1.41 12.04 11.96
C ASP A 152 2.12 12.05 13.32
N THR A 153 3.45 12.02 13.33
CA THR A 153 4.25 12.06 14.56
C THR A 153 4.15 13.40 15.31
N GLU A 154 3.68 14.46 14.64
CA GLU A 154 3.38 15.75 15.27
C GLU A 154 1.92 15.85 15.75
N GLU A 155 1.15 14.77 15.61
CA GLU A 155 -0.22 14.61 16.09
C GLU A 155 -1.26 15.62 15.55
N LYS A 156 -0.93 16.44 14.54
CA LYS A 156 -1.88 17.41 13.93
C LYS A 156 -3.08 16.71 13.30
N TYR A 157 -2.90 15.46 12.88
CA TYR A 157 -3.92 14.61 12.26
C TYR A 157 -4.27 13.38 13.10
N ALA A 158 -4.04 13.40 14.42
CA ALA A 158 -4.18 12.22 15.30
C ALA A 158 -5.57 11.57 15.30
N ALA A 159 -6.62 12.37 15.05
CA ALA A 159 -8.01 11.91 14.98
C ALA A 159 -8.35 11.13 13.70
N LEU A 160 -7.53 11.24 12.64
CA LEU A 160 -7.75 10.53 11.40
C LEU A 160 -7.37 9.04 11.54
N LYS A 161 -8.03 8.22 10.73
CA LYS A 161 -7.79 6.78 10.60
C LYS A 161 -7.67 6.40 9.13
N ASP A 162 -7.07 5.23 8.87
CA ASP A 162 -6.89 4.67 7.54
C ASP A 162 -6.21 5.65 6.56
N ILE A 163 -5.32 6.52 7.06
CA ILE A 163 -4.81 7.67 6.30
C ILE A 163 -4.15 7.21 4.99
N HIS A 164 -4.62 7.78 3.87
CA HIS A 164 -4.05 7.46 2.57
C HIS A 164 -2.63 8.06 2.42
N PRO A 165 -1.63 7.31 1.87
CA PRO A 165 -0.26 7.80 1.71
C PRO A 165 -0.13 9.10 0.91
N LEU A 166 -1.01 9.34 -0.08
CA LEU A 166 -1.07 10.62 -0.80
C LEU A 166 -1.38 11.80 0.13
N PHE A 167 -2.37 11.65 1.02
CA PHE A 167 -2.72 12.69 1.99
C PHE A 167 -1.55 12.89 2.97
N ALA A 168 -1.00 11.80 3.51
CA ALA A 168 0.12 11.85 4.44
C ALA A 168 1.35 12.54 3.83
N GLY A 169 1.65 12.25 2.57
CA GLY A 169 2.75 12.89 1.84
C GLY A 169 2.53 14.38 1.58
N GLN A 170 1.29 14.80 1.30
CA GLN A 170 0.98 16.21 1.08
C GLN A 170 0.95 17.04 2.36
N ARG A 171 0.64 16.41 3.51
CA ARG A 171 0.36 17.13 4.75
C ARG A 171 1.45 17.03 5.81
N PHE A 172 2.14 15.90 5.89
CA PHE A 172 3.13 15.64 6.93
C PHE A 172 4.28 14.71 6.46
N SER A 173 4.73 14.86 5.22
CA SER A 173 5.91 14.12 4.73
C SER A 173 7.14 14.38 5.61
N GLY A 174 7.92 13.34 5.87
CA GLY A 174 9.04 13.35 6.82
C GLY A 174 8.63 13.19 8.28
N LYS A 175 7.33 13.13 8.57
CA LYS A 175 6.73 13.00 9.92
C LYS A 175 5.79 11.80 10.02
N TRP A 176 6.06 10.77 9.21
CA TRP A 176 5.26 9.54 9.22
C TRP A 176 5.63 8.67 10.42
N GLY A 177 4.62 8.21 11.12
CA GLY A 177 4.71 7.13 12.10
C GLY A 177 3.73 6.01 11.74
N LEU A 178 3.85 4.90 12.46
CA LEU A 178 2.92 3.78 12.36
C LEU A 178 2.39 3.44 13.75
N ARG A 179 1.06 3.27 13.87
CA ARG A 179 0.43 2.69 15.06
C ARG A 179 -0.27 1.39 14.71
N LYS A 180 -0.40 0.49 15.69
CA LYS A 180 -1.16 -0.75 15.53
C LYS A 180 -2.57 -0.47 15.05
N TYR A 181 -3.02 -1.25 14.08
CA TYR A 181 -4.39 -1.18 13.59
C TYR A 181 -5.27 -2.10 14.42
N GLY A 182 -6.28 -1.53 15.08
CA GLY A 182 -7.31 -2.34 15.74
C GLY A 182 -8.34 -2.79 14.72
N ILE A 183 -8.44 -4.10 14.47
CA ILE A 183 -9.58 -4.67 13.75
C ILE A 183 -10.79 -4.46 14.65
N LYS A 184 -11.68 -3.54 14.28
CA LYS A 184 -12.93 -3.35 15.03
C LYS A 184 -13.80 -4.60 14.89
N GLU A 185 -14.45 -4.99 15.98
CA GLU A 185 -15.41 -6.11 16.02
C GLU A 185 -16.63 -5.90 15.08
N GLU A 186 -16.86 -4.67 14.60
CA GLU A 186 -17.96 -4.26 13.71
C GLU A 186 -17.93 -4.83 12.28
N ILE A 187 -16.92 -5.65 11.93
CA ILE A 187 -16.83 -6.32 10.62
C ILE A 187 -17.46 -7.73 10.63
N GLN A 188 -17.92 -8.23 11.79
CA GLN A 188 -18.71 -9.45 11.90
C GLN A 188 -20.14 -9.30 11.35
#